data_AF-A0A4R2BQ01-F1
#
_entry.id   AF-A0A4R2BQ01-F1
#
_cell.length_a   1.000
_cell.length_b   1.000
_cell.length_c   1.000
_cell.angle_alpha   90.00
_cell.angle_beta   90.00
_cell.angle_gamma   90.00
#
_symmetry.space_group_name_H-M   'P 1'
#
loop_
_entity.id
_entity.type
_entity.pdbx_description
1 polymer ?
#
loop_
_entity_poly.entity_id
_entity_poly.type
_entity_poly.pdbx_seq_one_letter_code
_entity_poly.pdbx_strand_id
1 'polypeptide(L)'
;MQLMKVDPRALKDNPDNTRQSKSTPQADALLLATIKAVGVIQPPVIFPEAGGNGYVIEAGHRRTRMAIAAGLEEIDVIVVEAANDNGAMRSMVENIAREPLNPVDQWRG
;
A
#
# COMPACT_ATOMS: atom_id res chain seq x y z
N MET A 1 5.04 -14.72 -1.92
CA MET A 1 4.27 -13.51 -2.27
C MET A 1 3.26 -13.92 -3.32
N GLN A 2 1.97 -13.64 -3.12
CA GLN A 2 0.89 -14.04 -4.02
C GLN A 2 0.01 -12.83 -4.35
N LEU A 3 -0.47 -12.71 -5.58
CA LEU A 3 -1.48 -11.71 -5.96
C LEU A 3 -2.88 -12.24 -5.65
N MET A 4 -3.74 -11.41 -5.06
CA MET A 4 -5.12 -11.73 -4.70
C MET A 4 -6.02 -10.52 -4.97
N LYS A 5 -7.31 -10.75 -5.27
CA LYS A 5 -8.35 -9.72 -5.27
C LYS A 5 -9.06 -9.69 -3.92
N VAL A 6 -9.24 -8.50 -3.36
CA VAL A 6 -9.90 -8.29 -2.07
C VAL A 6 -10.75 -7.02 -2.10
N ASP A 7 -11.82 -6.99 -1.30
CA ASP A 7 -12.53 -5.74 -1.01
C ASP A 7 -11.60 -4.83 -0.18
N PRO A 8 -11.24 -3.63 -0.68
CA PRO A 8 -10.36 -2.73 0.05
C PRO A 8 -10.92 -2.30 1.41
N ARG A 9 -12.25 -2.40 1.63
CA ARG A 9 -12.92 -2.06 2.91
C ARG A 9 -12.71 -3.14 3.97
N ALA A 10 -12.37 -4.37 3.57
CA ALA A 10 -12.12 -5.47 4.49
C ALA A 10 -10.68 -5.45 5.08
N LEU A 11 -9.82 -4.60 4.54
CA LEU A 11 -8.42 -4.48 4.95
C LEU A 11 -8.27 -3.61 6.21
N LYS A 12 -7.44 -4.06 7.15
CA LYS A 12 -7.13 -3.34 8.38
C LYS A 12 -5.87 -2.49 8.23
N ASP A 13 -5.86 -1.30 8.82
CA ASP A 13 -4.66 -0.47 8.88
C ASP A 13 -3.68 -1.01 9.93
N ASN A 14 -2.40 -1.14 9.58
CA ASN A 14 -1.31 -1.39 10.54
C ASN A 14 -1.01 -0.10 11.35
N PRO A 15 -1.11 -0.13 12.69
CA PRO A 15 -0.80 1.02 13.54
C PRO A 15 0.70 1.39 13.57
N ASP A 16 1.61 0.45 13.29
CA ASP A 16 3.07 0.66 13.29
C ASP A 16 3.57 1.34 11.98
N ASN A 17 2.83 2.34 11.53
CA ASN A 17 3.12 3.04 10.29
C ASN A 17 4.26 4.07 10.45
N THR A 18 5.48 3.60 10.29
CA THR A 18 6.71 4.41 10.36
C THR A 18 6.92 5.35 9.15
N ARG A 19 6.15 5.21 8.06
CA ARG A 19 6.22 6.10 6.88
C ARG A 19 5.00 7.01 6.77
N GLN A 20 5.05 8.13 7.49
CA GLN A 20 4.13 9.24 7.32
C GLN A 20 4.75 10.35 6.44
N SER A 21 4.98 10.09 5.14
CA SER A 21 5.07 11.23 4.21
C SER A 21 3.67 11.85 4.14
N LYS A 22 3.48 13.03 4.74
CA LYS A 22 2.18 13.70 4.78
C LYS A 22 1.67 13.92 3.34
N SER A 23 0.49 13.39 3.02
CA SER A 23 -0.17 13.68 1.75
C SER A 23 -0.78 15.08 1.76
N THR A 24 -0.83 15.72 0.60
CA THR A 24 -1.62 16.93 0.39
C THR A 24 -2.98 16.56 -0.21
N PRO A 25 -4.03 17.37 0.01
CA PRO A 25 -5.32 17.15 -0.62
C PRO A 25 -5.24 17.09 -2.16
N GLN A 26 -4.37 17.89 -2.78
CA GLN A 26 -4.17 17.85 -4.23
C GLN A 26 -3.59 16.49 -4.68
N ALA A 27 -2.60 15.96 -3.95
CA ALA A 27 -2.00 14.67 -4.28
C ALA A 27 -2.99 13.50 -4.11
N ASP A 28 -3.87 13.56 -3.09
CA ASP A 28 -4.92 12.56 -2.93
C ASP A 28 -6.00 12.67 -4.02
N ALA A 29 -6.39 13.89 -4.42
CA ALA A 29 -7.32 14.10 -5.52
C ALA A 29 -6.78 13.55 -6.85
N LEU A 30 -5.50 13.77 -7.15
CA LEU A 30 -4.85 13.24 -8.35
C LEU A 30 -4.80 11.71 -8.32
N LEU A 31 -4.42 11.11 -7.19
CA LEU A 31 -4.39 9.65 -7.04
C LEU A 31 -5.79 9.04 -7.20
N LEU A 32 -6.81 9.66 -6.63
CA LEU A 32 -8.21 9.26 -6.81
C LEU A 32 -8.63 9.29 -8.28
N ALA A 33 -8.31 10.38 -8.99
CA ALA A 33 -8.63 10.51 -10.42
C ALA A 33 -7.95 9.41 -11.25
N THR A 34 -6.67 9.12 -10.96
CA THR A 34 -5.94 8.03 -11.60
C THR A 34 -6.58 6.68 -11.31
N ILE A 35 -6.89 6.38 -10.03
CA ILE A 35 -7.51 5.10 -9.67
C ILE A 35 -8.89 4.93 -10.33
N LYS A 36 -9.67 6.00 -10.47
CA LYS A 36 -10.94 5.95 -11.23
C LYS A 36 -10.74 5.68 -12.72
N ALA A 37 -9.65 6.17 -13.31
CA ALA A 37 -9.38 6.03 -14.73
C ALA A 37 -8.80 4.66 -15.11
N VAL A 38 -7.87 4.13 -14.29
CA VAL A 38 -7.06 2.96 -14.65
C VAL A 38 -6.97 1.90 -13.54
N GLY A 39 -7.68 2.08 -12.43
CA GLY A 39 -7.59 1.21 -11.27
C GLY A 39 -6.29 1.38 -10.48
N VAL A 40 -6.02 0.43 -9.58
CA VAL A 40 -4.81 0.44 -8.74
C VAL A 40 -3.67 -0.26 -9.48
N ILE A 41 -2.81 0.52 -10.15
CA ILE A 41 -1.68 -0.02 -10.94
C ILE A 41 -0.65 -0.74 -10.06
N GLN A 42 -0.30 -0.15 -8.92
CA GLN A 42 0.60 -0.79 -7.96
C GLN A 42 -0.25 -1.37 -6.82
N PRO A 43 -0.36 -2.70 -6.71
CA PRO A 43 -1.07 -3.35 -5.62
C PRO A 43 -0.55 -2.92 -4.23
N PRO A 44 -1.43 -2.69 -3.24
CA PRO A 44 -1.04 -2.62 -1.84
C PRO A 44 -0.45 -3.96 -1.38
N VAL A 45 0.43 -3.90 -0.38
CA VAL A 45 1.03 -5.08 0.26
C VAL A 45 0.31 -5.34 1.56
N ILE A 46 -0.12 -6.59 1.76
CA ILE A 46 -0.88 -7.01 2.93
C ILE A 46 -0.31 -8.31 3.51
N PHE A 47 -0.56 -8.55 4.79
CA PHE A 47 -0.24 -9.80 5.47
C PHE A 47 -1.44 -10.31 6.27
N PRO A 48 -1.54 -11.64 6.53
CA PRO A 48 -2.61 -12.20 7.36
C PRO A 48 -2.59 -11.62 8.79
N GLU A 49 -3.77 -11.34 9.32
CA GLU A 49 -3.94 -10.92 10.70
C GLU A 49 -3.60 -12.06 11.68
N ALA A 50 -2.84 -11.77 12.74
CA ALA A 50 -2.52 -12.75 13.77
C ALA A 50 -3.78 -13.18 14.54
N GLY A 51 -4.08 -14.47 14.55
CA GLY A 51 -5.22 -15.03 15.31
C GLY A 51 -6.60 -14.75 14.71
N GLY A 52 -6.67 -14.28 13.46
CA GLY A 52 -7.92 -13.99 12.76
C GLY A 52 -7.89 -14.42 11.29
N ASN A 53 -9.02 -14.17 10.59
CA ASN A 53 -9.17 -14.44 9.15
C ASN A 53 -9.08 -13.16 8.30
N GLY A 54 -8.60 -12.06 8.88
CA GLY A 54 -8.45 -10.77 8.21
C GLY A 54 -7.08 -10.57 7.57
N TYR A 55 -6.92 -9.45 6.88
CA TYR A 55 -5.65 -8.99 6.35
C TYR A 55 -5.34 -7.57 6.84
N VAL A 56 -4.05 -7.32 7.06
CA VAL A 56 -3.52 -6.03 7.51
C VAL A 56 -2.64 -5.43 6.43
N ILE A 57 -2.80 -4.13 6.18
CA ILE A 57 -2.01 -3.38 5.20
C ILE A 57 -0.62 -3.11 5.76
N GLU A 58 0.41 -3.65 5.11
CA GLU A 58 1.81 -3.31 5.39
C GLU A 58 2.23 -2.05 4.62
N ALA A 59 1.83 -1.96 3.36
CA ALA A 59 2.16 -0.82 2.51
C ALA A 59 1.03 -0.49 1.54
N GLY A 60 0.89 0.81 1.23
CA GLY A 60 -0.10 1.28 0.25
C GLY A 60 -1.43 1.76 0.85
N HIS A 61 -1.48 2.09 2.14
CA HIS A 61 -2.67 2.65 2.82
C HIS A 61 -3.39 3.74 2.02
N ARG A 62 -2.65 4.68 1.41
CA ARG A 62 -3.26 5.75 0.58
C ARG A 62 -3.95 5.21 -0.67
N ARG A 63 -3.37 4.21 -1.33
CA ARG A 63 -3.98 3.54 -2.50
C ARG A 63 -5.25 2.80 -2.10
N THR A 64 -5.22 2.09 -0.97
CA THR A 64 -6.41 1.43 -0.41
C THR A 64 -7.52 2.45 -0.11
N ARG A 65 -7.20 3.55 0.58
CA ARG A 65 -8.17 4.61 0.89
C ARG A 65 -8.75 5.26 -0.36
N MET A 66 -7.91 5.55 -1.36
CA MET A 66 -8.38 6.15 -2.62
C MET A 66 -9.15 5.15 -3.48
N ALA A 67 -8.87 3.85 -3.41
CA ALA A 67 -9.68 2.81 -4.04
C ALA A 67 -11.09 2.73 -3.44
N ILE A 68 -11.21 2.82 -2.11
CA ILE A 68 -12.51 2.93 -1.43
C ILE A 68 -13.24 4.19 -1.90
N ALA A 69 -12.57 5.33 -1.92
CA ALA A 69 -13.15 6.60 -2.39
C ALA A 69 -13.49 6.59 -3.90
N ALA A 70 -12.80 5.77 -4.68
CA ALA A 70 -13.12 5.54 -6.10
C ALA A 70 -14.35 4.65 -6.28
N GLY A 71 -14.81 3.96 -5.23
CA GLY A 71 -15.94 3.05 -5.29
C GLY A 71 -15.59 1.66 -5.83
N LEU A 72 -14.31 1.27 -5.85
CA LEU A 72 -13.93 -0.07 -6.29
C LEU A 72 -14.45 -1.13 -5.30
N GLU A 73 -15.04 -2.19 -5.83
CA GLU A 73 -15.49 -3.35 -5.05
C GLU A 73 -14.34 -4.29 -4.72
N GLU A 74 -13.39 -4.43 -5.64
CA GLU A 74 -12.19 -5.24 -5.44
C GLU A 74 -10.94 -4.53 -5.98
N ILE A 75 -9.80 -4.79 -5.33
CA ILE A 75 -8.47 -4.38 -5.81
C ILE A 75 -7.50 -5.56 -5.76
N ASP A 76 -6.52 -5.53 -6.67
CA ASP A 76 -5.39 -6.45 -6.59
C ASP A 76 -4.46 -6.04 -5.44
N VAL A 77 -4.05 -7.01 -4.64
CA VAL A 77 -3.14 -6.88 -3.49
C VAL A 77 -2.08 -7.96 -3.54
N ILE A 78 -0.91 -7.64 -2.99
CA ILE A 78 0.19 -8.60 -2.81
C ILE A 78 0.14 -9.10 -1.38
N VAL A 79 -0.15 -10.39 -1.21
CA VAL A 79 -0.12 -11.08 0.07
C VAL A 79 1.31 -11.55 0.36
N VAL A 80 1.83 -11.12 1.50
CA VAL A 80 3.09 -11.59 2.06
C VAL A 80 2.84 -12.31 3.38
N GLU A 81 3.78 -13.15 3.79
CA GLU A 81 3.71 -13.77 5.11
C GLU A 81 3.87 -12.70 6.19
N ALA A 82 3.15 -12.86 7.30
CA ALA A 82 3.33 -11.98 8.45
C ALA A 82 4.79 -12.01 8.91
N ALA A 83 5.27 -10.84 9.32
CA ALA A 83 6.54 -10.67 9.97
C ALA A 83 6.61 -11.49 11.27
N ASN A 84 7.04 -12.76 11.23
CA ASN A 84 7.79 -13.33 12.35
C ASN A 84 9.11 -12.53 12.47
N ASP A 85 9.78 -12.49 13.63
CA ASP A 85 10.94 -11.64 14.01
C ASP A 85 11.90 -11.13 12.89
N ASN A 86 12.02 -11.83 11.76
CA ASN A 86 12.61 -11.36 10.50
C ASN A 86 11.90 -10.20 9.76
N GLY A 87 10.64 -9.87 10.03
CA GLY A 87 9.94 -8.85 9.22
C GLY A 87 10.27 -7.41 9.59
N ALA A 88 10.68 -7.13 10.83
CA ALA A 88 11.34 -5.87 11.16
C ALA A 88 12.66 -5.72 10.37
N MET A 89 13.43 -6.82 10.28
CA MET A 89 14.66 -6.86 9.50
C MET A 89 14.39 -6.67 8.00
N ARG A 90 13.32 -7.28 7.46
CA ARG A 90 12.92 -7.14 6.05
C ARG A 90 12.46 -5.72 5.72
N SER A 91 11.65 -5.10 6.58
CA SER A 91 11.22 -3.71 6.45
C SER A 91 12.40 -2.74 6.53
N MET A 92 13.38 -3.00 7.40
CA MET A 92 14.64 -2.23 7.46
C MET A 92 15.47 -2.41 6.18
N VAL A 93 15.65 -3.65 5.69
CA VAL A 93 16.43 -3.94 4.48
C VAL A 93 15.76 -3.34 3.24
N GLU A 94 14.45 -3.47 3.06
CA GLU A 94 13.73 -2.80 1.97
C GLU A 94 13.81 -1.28 2.06
N ASN A 95 13.76 -0.72 3.28
CA ASN A 95 13.89 0.72 3.46
C ASN A 95 15.29 1.23 3.09
N ILE A 96 16.34 0.47 3.40
CA ILE A 96 17.74 0.79 3.06
C ILE A 96 18.02 0.53 1.57
N ALA A 97 17.47 -0.54 0.99
CA ALA A 97 17.61 -0.87 -0.43
C ALA A 97 16.80 0.05 -1.35
N ARG A 98 15.95 0.92 -0.80
CA ARG A 98 15.26 1.95 -1.57
C ARG A 98 16.23 3.07 -1.87
N GLU A 99 16.90 2.98 -3.03
CA GLU A 99 17.64 4.12 -3.57
C GLU A 99 16.70 5.34 -3.66
N PRO A 100 17.15 6.53 -3.21
CA PRO A 100 16.43 7.75 -3.55
C PRO A 100 16.37 7.83 -5.07
N LEU A 101 15.17 8.06 -5.62
CA LEU A 101 14.95 8.29 -7.04
C LEU A 101 16.02 9.23 -7.58
N ASN A 102 16.63 8.83 -8.70
CA ASN A 102 17.67 9.59 -9.36
C ASN A 102 17.14 11.01 -9.65
N PRO A 103 17.88 12.12 -9.38
CA PRO A 103 17.34 13.49 -9.46
C PRO A 103 16.67 13.87 -10.78
N VAL A 104 16.98 13.14 -11.86
CA VAL A 104 16.37 13.30 -13.19
C VAL A 104 14.89 12.90 -13.21
N ASP A 105 14.46 11.94 -12.38
CA ASP A 105 13.06 11.47 -12.34
C ASP A 105 12.13 12.42 -11.57
N GLN A 106 12.68 13.35 -10.77
CA GLN A 106 11.90 14.38 -10.09
C GLN A 106 11.50 15.55 -11.01
N TRP A 107 12.18 15.73 -12.15
CA TRP A 107 12.00 16.90 -13.03
C TRP A 107 10.95 16.72 -14.14
N ARG A 108 10.36 15.53 -14.28
CA ARG A 108 9.33 15.25 -15.30
C ARG A 108 7.90 15.14 -14.75
N GLY A 109 7.68 15.57 -13.50
CA GLY A 109 6.36 15.62 -12.85
C GLY A 109 5.75 17.01 -12.85
#